data_AF-F1LA75-F1
#
_entry.id   AF-F1LA75-F1
#
_cell.length_a   1.000
_cell.length_b   1.000
_cell.length_c   1.000
_cell.angle_alpha   90.00
_cell.angle_beta   90.00
_cell.angle_gamma   90.00
#
_symmetry.space_group_name_H-M   'P 1'
#
loop_
_entity.id
_entity.type
_entity.pdbx_description
1 polymer ?
#
loop_
_entity_poly.entity_id
_entity_poly.type
_entity_poly.pdbx_seq_one_letter_code
_entity_poly.pdbx_strand_id
1 'polypeptide(L)'
;MGDSCCNPLSMGWIKKILEREIEGVYVHSLMIGDNVISDTEHGFFGNINEQIQQVCDKISNDEKLRDGYNAIGFSQGGLFLRGVAQRCSSPPMKNLISLGGPQQGIYGLPLCPGDVRVCDAVRHLLDMGAYVGFVQKSLIQAQYWHDPIDETTYRQYSIFLADANAENAVNRNIFR
;
A
#
# COMPACT_ATOMS: atom_id res chain seq x y z
N MET A 1 2.54 -5.51 -8.05
CA MET A 1 1.25 -4.97 -8.56
C MET A 1 0.36 -6.17 -8.87
N GLY A 2 -0.86 -6.19 -8.35
CA GLY A 2 -1.79 -7.31 -8.54
C GLY A 2 -1.53 -8.54 -7.67
N ASP A 3 -0.76 -8.40 -6.58
CA ASP A 3 -0.67 -9.45 -5.57
C ASP A 3 -2.02 -9.54 -4.85
N SER A 4 -2.66 -10.70 -4.89
CA SER A 4 -3.91 -10.94 -4.16
C SER A 4 -3.65 -11.81 -2.94
N CYS A 5 -4.42 -11.54 -1.88
CA CYS A 5 -4.31 -12.21 -0.57
C CYS A 5 -4.27 -13.75 -0.65
N CYS A 6 -4.90 -14.27 -1.70
CA CYS A 6 -5.49 -15.59 -1.72
C CYS A 6 -5.13 -16.38 -2.98
N ASN A 7 -4.28 -15.83 -3.86
CA ASN A 7 -3.72 -16.62 -4.95
C ASN A 7 -2.83 -17.73 -4.37
N PRO A 8 -3.17 -19.03 -4.59
CA PRO A 8 -2.44 -20.15 -4.00
C PRO A 8 -0.97 -20.21 -4.40
N LEU A 9 -0.60 -19.59 -5.52
CA LEU A 9 0.76 -19.58 -6.07
C LEU A 9 1.57 -18.31 -5.66
N SER A 10 0.94 -17.34 -5.02
CA SER A 10 1.60 -16.11 -4.51
C SER A 10 1.47 -16.03 -2.99
N MET A 11 0.61 -15.15 -2.46
CA MET A 11 0.48 -14.94 -1.01
C MET A 11 -0.02 -16.19 -0.27
N GLY A 12 -0.80 -17.05 -0.93
CA GLY A 12 -1.19 -18.34 -0.37
C GLY A 12 0.00 -19.28 -0.13
N TRP A 13 1.04 -19.22 -0.97
CA TRP A 13 2.26 -20.01 -0.78
C TRP A 13 3.12 -19.45 0.36
N ILE A 14 3.25 -18.12 0.45
CA ILE A 14 3.95 -17.46 1.57
C ILE A 14 3.28 -17.81 2.90
N LYS A 15 1.95 -17.72 2.98
CA LYS A 15 1.19 -18.11 4.17
C LYS A 15 1.50 -19.54 4.59
N LYS A 16 1.46 -20.50 3.65
CA LYS A 16 1.77 -21.91 3.93
C LYS A 16 3.19 -22.12 4.42
N ILE A 17 4.16 -21.37 3.91
CA ILE A 17 5.54 -21.45 4.41
C ILE A 17 5.61 -20.98 5.85
N LEU A 18 5.02 -19.82 6.17
CA LEU A 18 5.04 -19.28 7.52
C LEU A 18 4.38 -20.24 8.52
N GLU A 19 3.22 -20.79 8.16
CA GLU A 19 2.49 -21.77 8.98
C GLU A 19 3.27 -23.09 9.15
N ARG A 20 4.12 -23.47 8.20
CA ARG A 20 4.96 -24.67 8.28
C ARG A 20 6.22 -24.45 9.11
N GLU A 21 6.89 -23.31 8.95
CA GLU A 21 8.18 -23.04 9.59
C GLU A 21 8.03 -22.47 11.01
N ILE A 22 6.85 -21.95 11.37
CA ILE A 22 6.59 -21.33 12.68
C ILE A 22 5.38 -22.02 13.31
N GLU A 23 5.63 -22.98 14.19
CA GLU A 23 4.57 -23.76 14.83
C GLU A 23 3.59 -22.87 15.61
N GLY A 24 2.29 -23.05 15.36
CA GLY A 24 1.22 -22.31 16.05
C GLY A 24 1.04 -20.85 15.62
N VAL A 25 1.76 -20.38 14.60
CA VAL A 25 1.61 -19.00 14.12
C VAL A 25 0.21 -18.76 13.53
N TYR A 26 -0.37 -17.59 13.84
CA TYR A 26 -1.56 -17.09 13.16
C TYR A 26 -1.17 -16.17 12.01
N VAL A 27 -1.53 -16.55 10.78
CA VAL A 27 -1.29 -15.74 9.59
C VAL A 27 -2.59 -15.21 9.01
N HIS A 28 -2.74 -13.88 9.08
CA HIS A 28 -3.82 -13.14 8.45
C HIS A 28 -3.33 -12.48 7.15
N SER A 29 -3.80 -12.97 6.00
CA SER A 29 -3.53 -12.37 4.68
C SER A 29 -4.66 -11.38 4.37
N LEU A 30 -4.34 -10.08 4.37
CA LEU A 30 -5.33 -9.01 4.20
C LEU A 30 -5.95 -9.05 2.79
N MET A 31 -7.28 -8.99 2.73
CA MET A 31 -8.07 -8.85 1.50
C MET A 31 -8.87 -7.55 1.55
N ILE A 32 -8.81 -6.77 0.47
CA ILE A 32 -9.56 -5.53 0.27
C ILE A 32 -10.70 -5.77 -0.73
N GLY A 33 -11.94 -5.66 -0.26
CA GLY A 33 -13.13 -6.06 -1.02
C GLY A 33 -13.64 -7.45 -0.63
N ASP A 34 -14.62 -7.93 -1.39
CA ASP A 34 -15.40 -9.13 -1.05
C ASP A 34 -14.82 -10.42 -1.63
N ASN A 35 -13.99 -10.31 -2.66
CA ASN A 35 -13.40 -11.46 -3.36
C ASN A 35 -12.05 -11.13 -4.01
N VAL A 36 -11.36 -12.17 -4.50
CA VAL A 36 -10.02 -12.09 -5.11
C VAL A 36 -9.97 -11.15 -6.31
N ILE A 37 -11.05 -11.07 -7.11
CA ILE A 37 -11.10 -10.20 -8.29
C ILE A 37 -11.14 -8.75 -7.83
N SER A 38 -12.03 -8.41 -6.90
CA SER A 38 -12.10 -7.06 -6.32
C SER A 38 -10.80 -6.67 -5.60
N ASP A 39 -10.16 -7.61 -4.88
CA ASP A 39 -8.86 -7.39 -4.22
C ASP A 39 -7.77 -7.06 -5.23
N THR A 40 -7.77 -7.76 -6.36
CA THR A 40 -6.82 -7.50 -7.44
C THR A 40 -7.08 -6.13 -8.08
N GLU A 41 -8.33 -5.77 -8.35
CA GLU A 41 -8.70 -4.45 -8.91
C GLU A 41 -8.36 -3.31 -7.96
N HIS A 42 -8.59 -3.47 -6.66
CA HIS A 42 -8.21 -2.51 -5.63
C HIS A 42 -6.69 -2.31 -5.52
N GLY A 43 -5.87 -3.23 -6.05
CA GLY A 43 -4.43 -3.02 -6.20
C GLY A 43 -4.07 -1.92 -7.21
N PHE A 44 -4.98 -1.58 -8.12
CA PHE A 44 -4.80 -0.57 -9.18
C PHE A 44 -5.69 0.64 -8.97
N PHE A 45 -6.96 0.44 -8.62
CA PHE A 45 -7.95 1.50 -8.54
C PHE A 45 -8.45 1.69 -7.10
N GLY A 46 -8.62 2.95 -6.71
CA GLY A 46 -9.10 3.33 -5.38
C GLY A 46 -8.19 4.35 -4.70
N ASN A 47 -8.36 4.47 -3.39
CA ASN A 47 -7.68 5.46 -2.55
C ASN A 47 -6.89 4.76 -1.43
N ILE A 48 -5.58 4.97 -1.38
CA ILE A 48 -4.68 4.35 -0.40
C ILE A 48 -5.05 4.77 1.02
N ASN A 49 -5.46 6.02 1.24
CA ASN A 49 -5.84 6.49 2.56
C ASN A 49 -7.07 5.73 3.09
N GLU A 50 -8.04 5.47 2.21
CA GLU A 50 -9.22 4.66 2.54
C GLU A 50 -8.85 3.19 2.78
N GLN A 51 -7.98 2.62 1.94
CA GLN A 51 -7.50 1.24 2.14
C GLN A 51 -6.74 1.09 3.47
N ILE A 52 -5.90 2.05 3.83
CA ILE A 52 -5.20 2.02 5.12
C ILE A 52 -6.21 2.05 6.26
N GLN A 53 -7.22 2.92 6.22
CA GLN A 53 -8.26 2.96 7.25
C GLN A 53 -8.99 1.61 7.36
N GLN A 54 -9.41 1.03 6.24
CA GLN A 54 -10.04 -0.29 6.20
C GLN A 54 -9.16 -1.39 6.80
N VAL A 55 -7.85 -1.35 6.53
CA VAL A 55 -6.88 -2.29 7.11
C VAL A 55 -6.74 -2.07 8.61
N CYS A 56 -6.68 -0.83 9.07
CA CYS A 56 -6.64 -0.53 10.50
C CYS A 56 -7.88 -1.06 11.23
N ASP A 57 -9.05 -0.88 10.65
CA ASP A 57 -10.29 -1.40 11.20
C ASP A 57 -10.27 -2.94 11.26
N LYS A 58 -9.84 -3.61 10.18
CA LYS A 58 -9.70 -5.08 10.15
C LYS A 58 -8.73 -5.59 11.22
N ILE A 59 -7.57 -4.96 11.36
CA ILE A 59 -6.55 -5.35 12.36
C ILE A 59 -7.06 -5.11 13.78
N SER A 60 -7.72 -3.98 14.04
CA SER A 60 -8.23 -3.65 15.38
C SER A 60 -9.36 -4.57 15.85
N ASN A 61 -10.15 -5.10 14.91
CA ASN A 61 -11.23 -6.04 15.19
C ASN A 61 -10.78 -7.51 15.27
N ASP A 62 -9.52 -7.83 14.93
CA ASP A 62 -8.99 -9.18 15.06
C ASP A 62 -8.43 -9.41 16.47
N GLU A 63 -9.17 -10.18 17.28
CA GLU A 63 -8.78 -10.47 18.66
C GLU A 63 -7.39 -11.13 18.80
N LYS A 64 -6.96 -11.88 17.77
CA LYS A 64 -5.65 -12.56 17.78
C LYS A 64 -4.48 -11.60 17.57
N LEU A 65 -4.75 -10.37 17.13
CA LEU A 65 -3.73 -9.35 16.89
C LEU A 65 -3.60 -8.35 18.05
N ARG A 66 -4.47 -8.43 19.08
CA ARG A 66 -4.57 -7.43 20.17
C ARG A 66 -3.26 -7.20 20.93
N ASP A 67 -2.48 -8.26 21.15
CA ASP A 67 -1.19 -8.19 21.86
C ASP A 67 -0.01 -7.80 20.94
N GLY A 68 -0.33 -7.31 19.74
CA GLY A 68 0.61 -6.81 18.75
C GLY A 68 1.08 -7.87 17.75
N TYR A 69 1.39 -7.41 16.54
CA TYR A 69 1.59 -8.25 15.37
C TYR A 69 2.85 -7.86 14.58
N ASN A 70 3.36 -8.79 13.78
CA ASN A 70 4.36 -8.47 12.74
C ASN A 70 3.63 -8.27 11.41
N ALA A 71 4.18 -7.43 10.54
CA ALA A 71 3.62 -7.14 9.23
C ALA A 71 4.66 -7.42 8.14
N ILE A 72 4.22 -8.07 7.06
CA ILE A 72 5.05 -8.34 5.87
C ILE A 72 4.33 -7.76 4.66
N GLY A 73 4.96 -6.79 4.00
CA GLY A 73 4.41 -6.13 2.81
C GLY A 73 5.22 -6.44 1.57
N PHE A 74 4.54 -6.85 0.51
CA PHE A 74 5.13 -7.14 -0.80
C PHE A 74 4.85 -5.99 -1.76
N SER A 75 5.87 -5.54 -2.51
CA SER A 75 5.74 -4.45 -3.47
C SER A 75 5.06 -3.22 -2.82
N GLN A 76 4.05 -2.62 -3.45
CA GLN A 76 3.30 -1.49 -2.88
C GLN A 76 2.75 -1.74 -1.45
N GLY A 77 2.46 -3.00 -1.09
CA GLY A 77 1.98 -3.35 0.25
C GLY A 77 2.98 -3.02 1.37
N GLY A 78 4.29 -3.00 1.07
CA GLY A 78 5.31 -2.55 2.03
C GLY A 78 5.21 -1.07 2.36
N LEU A 79 4.84 -0.24 1.38
CA LEU A 79 4.56 1.18 1.58
C LEU A 79 3.24 1.37 2.34
N PHE A 80 2.21 0.56 2.04
CA PHE A 80 0.90 0.70 2.67
C PHE A 80 0.95 0.31 4.15
N LEU A 81 1.64 -0.78 4.49
CA LEU A 81 1.83 -1.19 5.88
C LEU A 81 2.69 -0.20 6.67
N ARG A 82 3.62 0.51 6.04
CA ARG A 82 4.27 1.67 6.67
C ARG A 82 3.25 2.76 7.02
N GLY A 83 2.34 3.06 6.10
CA GLY A 83 1.22 3.98 6.36
C GLY A 83 0.32 3.52 7.51
N VAL A 84 0.02 2.22 7.60
CA VAL A 84 -0.70 1.62 8.76
C VAL A 84 0.06 1.87 10.05
N ALA A 85 1.37 1.59 10.08
CA ALA A 85 2.20 1.80 11.27
C ALA A 85 2.24 3.28 11.72
N GLN A 86 2.21 4.22 10.78
CA GLN A 86 2.22 5.66 11.06
C GLN A 86 0.87 6.18 11.57
N ARG A 87 -0.24 5.58 11.13
CA ARG A 87 -1.60 6.11 11.36
C ARG A 87 -2.38 5.36 12.44
N CYS A 88 -2.02 4.11 12.72
CA CYS A 88 -2.79 3.21 13.56
C CYS A 88 -1.89 2.58 14.62
N SER A 89 -1.94 3.13 15.84
CA SER A 89 -1.04 2.74 16.94
C SER A 89 -1.50 1.53 17.75
N SER A 90 -2.74 1.03 17.53
CA SER A 90 -3.33 -0.06 18.30
C SER A 90 -4.12 -1.02 17.40
N PRO A 91 -3.87 -2.34 17.47
CA PRO A 91 -2.79 -3.00 18.21
C PRO A 91 -1.39 -2.64 17.68
N PRO A 92 -0.33 -2.79 18.49
CA PRO A 92 1.00 -2.33 18.10
C PRO A 92 1.63 -3.24 17.03
N MET A 93 2.07 -2.64 15.92
CA MET A 93 2.95 -3.32 14.96
C MET A 93 4.35 -3.44 15.57
N LYS A 94 4.85 -4.68 15.73
CA LYS A 94 6.14 -4.99 16.34
C LYS A 94 7.29 -4.88 15.34
N ASN A 95 7.15 -5.57 14.20
CA ASN A 95 8.13 -5.53 13.11
C ASN A 95 7.41 -5.32 11.78
N LEU A 96 8.00 -4.51 10.91
CA LEU A 96 7.61 -4.34 9.51
C LEU A 96 8.70 -4.89 8.60
N ILE A 97 8.38 -5.90 7.80
CA ILE A 97 9.24 -6.43 6.73
C ILE A 97 8.68 -5.93 5.40
N SER A 98 9.42 -5.06 4.71
CA SER A 98 9.04 -4.54 3.39
C SER A 98 9.87 -5.21 2.30
N LEU A 99 9.23 -6.05 1.49
CA LEU A 99 9.84 -6.77 0.38
C LEU A 99 9.59 -6.02 -0.93
N GLY A 100 10.56 -5.18 -1.32
CA GLY A 100 10.50 -4.40 -2.57
C GLY A 100 9.48 -3.27 -2.57
N GLY A 101 9.17 -2.70 -1.40
CA GLY A 101 8.23 -1.58 -1.30
C GLY A 101 8.78 -0.26 -1.82
N PRO A 102 8.01 0.52 -2.61
CA PRO A 102 8.43 1.80 -3.16
C PRO A 102 8.34 2.90 -2.09
N GLN A 103 9.20 2.85 -1.08
CA GLN A 103 9.08 3.73 0.10
C GLN A 103 9.24 5.22 -0.24
N GLN A 104 9.95 5.54 -1.33
CA GLN A 104 10.11 6.88 -1.91
C GLN A 104 9.31 7.05 -3.21
N GLY A 105 8.27 6.24 -3.41
CA GLY A 105 7.45 6.28 -4.61
C GLY A 105 8.13 5.71 -5.85
N ILE A 106 7.54 5.98 -6.99
CA ILE A 106 8.04 5.58 -8.32
C ILE A 106 8.05 6.79 -9.27
N TYR A 107 8.98 6.76 -10.22
CA TYR A 107 9.02 7.69 -11.34
C TYR A 107 9.26 6.91 -12.64
N GLY A 108 8.21 6.22 -13.08
CA GLY A 108 8.25 5.33 -14.23
C GLY A 108 7.48 4.04 -13.96
N LEU A 109 6.69 3.62 -14.94
CA LEU A 109 6.04 2.31 -14.90
C LEU A 109 6.94 1.28 -15.58
N PRO A 110 7.46 0.27 -14.87
CA PRO A 110 7.97 -0.92 -15.55
C PRO A 110 6.81 -1.62 -16.27
N LEU A 111 7.16 -2.43 -17.29
CA LEU A 111 6.25 -3.26 -18.07
C LEU A 111 5.11 -3.80 -17.18
N CYS A 112 3.89 -3.31 -17.40
CA CYS A 112 2.70 -3.70 -16.62
C CYS A 112 2.35 -5.15 -16.99
N PRO A 113 2.55 -6.14 -16.11
CA PRO A 113 2.35 -7.54 -16.44
C PRO A 113 0.90 -8.01 -16.23
N GLY A 114 -0.02 -7.07 -15.99
CA GLY A 114 -1.45 -7.35 -15.75
C GLY A 114 -2.25 -7.47 -17.05
N ASP A 115 -3.58 -7.61 -16.91
CA ASP A 115 -4.51 -7.56 -18.05
C ASP A 115 -4.27 -6.28 -18.86
N VAL A 116 -4.14 -6.43 -20.18
CA VAL A 116 -3.90 -5.33 -21.13
C VAL A 116 -4.86 -4.17 -20.89
N ARG A 117 -6.13 -4.45 -20.58
CA ARG A 117 -7.14 -3.42 -20.31
C ARG A 117 -6.85 -2.60 -19.07
N VAL A 118 -6.41 -3.24 -17.98
CA VAL A 118 -6.04 -2.55 -16.74
C VAL A 118 -4.78 -1.72 -16.98
N CYS A 119 -3.79 -2.29 -17.66
CA CYS A 119 -2.56 -1.58 -17.98
C CYS A 119 -2.78 -0.35 -18.86
N ASP A 120 -3.65 -0.45 -19.87
CA ASP A 120 -3.98 0.68 -20.74
C ASP A 120 -4.79 1.76 -20.02
N ALA A 121 -5.70 1.36 -19.12
CA ALA A 121 -6.41 2.32 -18.27
C ALA A 121 -5.45 3.09 -17.34
N VAL A 122 -4.51 2.40 -16.69
CA VAL A 122 -3.48 3.03 -15.85
C VAL A 122 -2.64 4.01 -16.66
N ARG A 123 -2.22 3.62 -17.87
CA ARG A 123 -1.46 4.50 -18.78
C ARG A 123 -2.25 5.76 -19.14
N HIS A 124 -3.49 5.61 -19.61
CA HIS A 124 -4.33 6.76 -19.96
C HIS A 124 -4.58 7.71 -18.78
N LEU A 125 -4.77 7.17 -17.57
CA LEU A 125 -4.92 8.01 -16.38
C LEU A 125 -3.64 8.78 -16.05
N LEU A 126 -2.46 8.18 -16.22
CA LEU A 126 -1.18 8.88 -16.01
C LEU A 126 -0.86 9.86 -17.13
N ASP A 127 -1.26 9.59 -18.38
CA ASP A 127 -1.14 10.51 -19.51
C ASP A 127 -1.98 11.78 -19.30
N MET A 128 -3.13 11.67 -18.62
CA MET A 128 -3.91 12.84 -18.19
C MET A 128 -3.20 13.66 -17.09
N GLY A 129 -2.26 13.05 -16.37
CA GLY A 129 -1.45 13.67 -15.34
C GLY A 129 -1.64 13.02 -13.96
N ALA A 130 -0.55 12.50 -13.39
CA ALA A 130 -0.56 11.83 -12.10
C ALA A 130 -1.13 12.70 -10.96
N TYR A 131 -0.92 14.01 -11.00
CA TYR A 131 -1.33 14.95 -9.94
C TYR A 131 -2.71 15.57 -10.17
N VAL A 132 -3.44 15.17 -11.21
CA VAL A 132 -4.83 15.59 -11.40
C VAL A 132 -5.69 15.03 -10.26
N GLY A 133 -6.51 15.87 -9.64
CA GLY A 133 -7.25 15.50 -8.42
C GLY A 133 -8.14 14.26 -8.54
N PHE A 134 -8.73 14.02 -9.72
CA PHE A 134 -9.46 12.77 -9.98
C PHE A 134 -8.53 11.56 -10.04
N VAL A 135 -7.42 11.67 -10.79
CA VAL A 135 -6.41 10.60 -10.92
C VAL A 135 -5.81 10.25 -9.56
N GLN A 136 -5.44 11.26 -8.75
CA GLN A 136 -4.97 11.06 -7.37
C GLN A 136 -5.98 10.30 -6.49
N LYS A 137 -7.29 10.47 -6.69
CA LYS A 137 -8.31 9.81 -5.86
C LYS A 137 -8.71 8.43 -6.34
N SER A 138 -8.43 8.10 -7.60
CA SER A 138 -8.96 6.90 -8.25
C SER A 138 -7.88 5.92 -8.72
N LEU A 139 -6.62 6.35 -8.83
CA LEU A 139 -5.50 5.51 -9.24
C LEU A 139 -4.51 5.35 -8.08
N ILE A 140 -4.26 4.12 -7.69
CA ILE A 140 -3.36 3.78 -6.58
C ILE A 140 -1.92 4.19 -6.91
N GLN A 141 -1.47 3.93 -8.14
CA GLN A 141 -0.10 4.24 -8.59
C GLN A 141 0.19 5.74 -8.59
N ALA A 142 -0.82 6.58 -8.86
CA ALA A 142 -0.65 8.04 -8.84
C ALA A 142 -0.36 8.57 -7.43
N GLN A 143 -0.92 7.94 -6.40
CA GLN A 143 -0.82 8.40 -5.01
C GLN A 143 0.58 8.21 -4.40
N TYR A 144 1.42 7.39 -5.02
CA TYR A 144 2.85 7.29 -4.74
C TYR A 144 3.73 7.54 -5.97
N TRP A 145 3.18 8.23 -6.98
CA TRP A 145 4.01 8.81 -8.03
C TRP A 145 4.83 9.95 -7.43
N HIS A 146 6.14 9.91 -7.65
CA HIS A 146 7.08 10.87 -7.13
C HIS A 146 7.87 11.43 -8.30
N ASP A 147 7.58 12.65 -8.70
CA ASP A 147 8.27 13.33 -9.80
C ASP A 147 9.49 14.08 -9.27
N PRO A 148 10.73 13.59 -9.49
CA PRO A 148 11.93 14.24 -8.99
C PRO A 148 12.29 15.51 -9.78
N ILE A 149 11.66 15.76 -10.92
CA ILE A 149 11.86 16.95 -11.76
C ILE A 149 10.97 18.09 -11.26
N ASP A 150 9.71 17.78 -10.90
CA ASP A 150 8.75 18.73 -10.34
C ASP A 150 8.30 18.35 -8.91
N GLU A 151 9.27 18.45 -7.99
CA GLU A 151 9.08 18.27 -6.55
C GLU A 151 8.00 19.17 -5.96
N THR A 152 7.79 20.36 -6.52
CA THR A 152 6.82 21.33 -5.99
C THR A 152 5.40 20.80 -6.21
N THR A 153 5.10 20.36 -7.43
CA THR A 153 3.81 19.74 -7.75
C THR A 153 3.63 18.43 -6.98
N TYR A 154 4.66 17.60 -6.88
CA TYR A 154 4.62 16.38 -6.07
C TYR A 154 4.17 16.65 -4.63
N ARG A 155 4.86 17.55 -3.92
CA ARG A 155 4.58 17.88 -2.52
C ARG A 155 3.19 18.46 -2.36
N GLN A 156 2.77 19.34 -3.27
CA GLN A 156 1.49 20.02 -3.18
C GLN A 156 0.28 19.10 -3.46
N TYR A 157 0.40 18.15 -4.37
CA TYR A 157 -0.76 17.40 -4.91
C TYR A 157 -0.75 15.90 -4.61
N SER A 158 0.36 15.31 -4.15
CA SER A 158 0.36 13.91 -3.71
C SER A 158 -0.51 13.76 -2.46
N ILE A 159 -1.60 13.00 -2.56
CA ILE A 159 -2.55 12.84 -1.45
C ILE A 159 -2.14 11.76 -0.44
N PHE A 160 -1.02 11.08 -0.66
CA PHE A 160 -0.55 10.00 0.20
C PHE A 160 0.95 10.05 0.46
N LEU A 161 1.80 9.88 -0.57
CA LEU A 161 3.23 9.71 -0.35
C LEU A 161 3.90 10.94 0.29
N ALA A 162 3.52 12.16 -0.14
CA ALA A 162 4.05 13.38 0.46
C ALA A 162 3.70 13.52 1.95
N ASP A 163 2.48 13.12 2.34
CA ASP A 163 2.05 13.06 3.75
C ASP A 163 2.82 11.98 4.51
N ALA A 164 2.86 10.76 3.97
CA ALA A 164 3.55 9.62 4.58
C ALA A 164 5.06 9.86 4.76
N ASN A 165 5.66 10.75 3.96
CA ASN A 165 7.07 11.15 4.05
C ASN A 165 7.29 12.48 4.78
N ALA A 166 6.23 13.09 5.33
CA ALA A 166 6.28 14.38 6.01
C ALA A 166 6.87 15.54 5.16
N GLU A 167 6.72 15.50 3.84
CA GLU A 167 7.32 16.46 2.89
C GLU A 167 6.71 17.87 2.98
N ASN A 168 5.45 17.94 3.44
CA ASN A 168 4.73 19.20 3.66
C ASN A 168 4.89 19.74 5.08
N ALA A 169 5.55 18.99 5.96
CA ALA A 169 5.82 19.44 7.32
C ALA A 169 7.08 20.32 7.32
N VAL A 170 6.92 21.63 7.11
CA VAL A 170 7.89 22.60 7.60
C VAL A 170 7.76 22.67 9.13
N ASN A 171 8.12 21.60 9.85
CA ASN A 171 8.25 21.66 11.29
C ASN A 171 9.67 22.14 11.63
N ARG A 172 9.82 23.48 11.67
CA ARG A 172 10.82 24.12 12.51
C ARG A 172 10.50 23.72 13.95
N ASN A 173 11.29 22.82 14.53
CA ASN A 173 11.30 22.35 15.94
C ASN A 173 10.96 20.85 16.15
N ILE A 174 11.74 19.93 15.58
CA ILE A 174 11.83 18.55 16.09
C ILE A 174 13.28 18.25 16.48
N PHE A 175 13.72 18.95 17.53
CA PHE A 175 14.73 18.51 18.49
C PHE A 175 14.32 19.11 19.84
N ARG A 176 13.56 18.36 20.63
CA ARG A 176 13.46 18.51 22.09
C ARG A 176 13.31 17.14 22.70
#